data_AF-A0A7C3UZL0-F1
#
_entry.id   AF-A0A7C3UZL0-F1
#
_cell.length_a   1.000
_cell.length_b   1.000
_cell.length_c   1.000
_cell.angle_alpha   90.00
_cell.angle_beta   90.00
_cell.angle_gamma   90.00
#
_symmetry.space_group_name_H-M   'P 1'
#
loop_
_entity.id
_entity.type
_entity.pdbx_description
1 polymer ?
#
loop_
_entity_poly.entity_id
_entity_poly.type
_entity_poly.pdbx_seq_one_letter_code
_entity_poly.pdbx_strand_id
1 'polypeptide(L)'
;MGFVPIKDVIRGVVSSLGVDIDELELRRCLEEVMGEFRGRVRIRGIKEGTLFLDVESPVFASEVRLRKEEILAEMERRIGRRMVKEILCI
;
A
#
# COMPACT_ATOMS: atom_id res chain seq x y z
N MET A 1 4.99 -5.98 36.63
CA MET A 1 5.52 -5.83 35.25
C MET A 1 4.36 -6.05 34.29
N GLY A 2 3.84 -4.98 33.69
CA GLY A 2 2.75 -5.08 32.72
C GLY A 2 3.31 -5.47 31.35
N PHE A 3 2.74 -6.50 30.73
CA PHE A 3 3.06 -6.85 29.34
C PHE A 3 2.37 -5.86 28.43
N VAL A 4 3.15 -5.08 27.67
CA VAL A 4 2.61 -4.20 26.64
C VAL A 4 2.38 -5.05 25.39
N PRO A 5 1.18 -5.05 24.80
CA PRO A 5 0.93 -5.76 23.55
C PRO A 5 1.88 -5.28 22.47
N ILE A 6 2.49 -6.21 21.73
CA ILE A 6 3.49 -5.86 20.70
C ILE A 6 2.92 -4.91 19.64
N LYS A 7 1.61 -5.01 19.37
CA LYS A 7 0.87 -4.11 18.47
C LYS A 7 0.92 -2.64 18.91
N ASP A 8 0.92 -2.37 20.20
CA ASP A 8 0.93 -1.01 20.76
C ASP A 8 2.35 -0.43 20.70
N VAL A 9 3.37 -1.28 20.86
CA VAL A 9 4.77 -0.91 20.64
C VAL A 9 5.02 -0.58 19.16
N ILE A 10 4.53 -1.42 18.26
CA ILE A 10 4.68 -1.22 16.81
C ILE A 10 3.92 0.04 16.36
N ARG A 11 2.69 0.27 16.84
CA ARG A 11 1.96 1.54 16.61
C ARG A 11 2.75 2.75 17.06
N GLY A 12 3.31 2.72 18.27
CA GLY A 12 4.10 3.83 18.80
C GLY A 12 5.33 4.14 17.93
N VAL A 13 6.06 3.11 17.48
CA VAL A 13 7.25 3.27 16.65
C VAL A 13 6.90 3.73 15.23
N VAL A 14 5.89 3.14 14.61
CA VAL A 14 5.45 3.45 13.25
C VAL A 14 4.91 4.88 13.17
N SER A 15 4.08 5.27 14.15
CA SER A 15 3.56 6.64 14.26
C SER A 15 4.66 7.67 14.56
N SER A 16 5.69 7.30 15.34
CA SER A 16 6.86 8.16 15.59
C SER A 16 7.77 8.35 14.37
N LEU A 17 7.70 7.42 13.40
CA LEU A 17 8.40 7.52 12.11
C LEU A 17 7.59 8.28 11.06
N GLY A 18 6.39 8.77 11.40
CA GLY A 18 5.48 9.43 10.47
C GLY A 18 4.85 8.49 9.43
N VAL A 19 4.97 7.19 9.65
CA VAL A 19 4.38 6.16 8.80
C VAL A 19 3.07 5.73 9.44
N ASP A 20 1.98 5.71 8.69
CA ASP A 20 0.71 5.17 9.19
C ASP A 20 0.73 3.64 9.06
N ILE A 21 0.19 2.91 10.05
CA ILE A 21 0.14 1.43 9.97
C ILE A 21 -0.63 0.98 8.73
N ASP A 22 -1.66 1.73 8.37
CA ASP A 22 -2.44 1.45 7.18
C ASP A 22 -1.59 1.56 5.91
N GLU A 23 -0.60 2.46 5.87
CA GLU A 23 0.34 2.61 4.73
C GLU A 23 1.31 1.42 4.62
N LEU A 24 1.76 0.89 5.76
CA LEU A 24 2.67 -0.25 5.81
C LEU A 24 1.97 -1.56 5.39
N GLU A 25 0.73 -1.75 5.83
CA GLU A 25 -0.11 -2.87 5.37
C GLU A 25 -0.45 -2.73 3.89
N LEU A 26 -0.71 -1.52 3.42
CA LEU A 26 -0.90 -1.22 2.00
C LEU A 26 0.30 -1.62 1.16
N ARG A 27 1.50 -1.25 1.61
CA ARG A 27 2.75 -1.59 0.95
C ARG A 27 2.92 -3.08 0.83
N ARG A 28 2.72 -3.79 1.93
CA ARG A 28 2.82 -5.25 1.95
C ARG A 28 1.79 -5.92 1.03
N CYS A 29 0.54 -5.44 1.04
CA CYS A 29 -0.51 -5.91 0.15
C CYS A 29 -0.15 -5.70 -1.31
N LEU A 30 0.31 -4.50 -1.67
CA LEU A 30 0.72 -4.18 -3.03
C LEU A 30 1.90 -5.05 -3.48
N GLU A 31 2.91 -5.23 -2.62
CA GLU A 31 4.05 -6.09 -2.89
C GLU A 31 3.67 -7.58 -3.06
N GLU A 32 2.60 -8.05 -2.43
CA GLU A 32 2.07 -9.40 -2.63
C GLU A 32 1.31 -9.53 -3.96
N VAL A 33 0.44 -8.58 -4.29
CA VAL A 33 -0.33 -8.60 -5.56
C VAL A 33 0.58 -8.43 -6.77
N MET A 34 1.58 -7.56 -6.64
CA MET A 34 2.47 -7.19 -7.74
C MET A 34 3.61 -8.19 -7.93
N GLY A 35 3.86 -9.08 -6.97
CA GLY A 35 4.81 -10.20 -7.11
C GLY A 35 6.16 -9.81 -7.73
N GLU A 36 6.32 -10.13 -9.02
CA GLU A 36 7.53 -9.91 -9.83
C GLU A 36 7.91 -8.44 -10.04
N PHE A 37 7.02 -7.48 -9.78
CA PHE A 37 7.31 -6.04 -9.86
C PHE A 37 7.87 -5.44 -8.57
N ARG A 38 8.14 -6.28 -7.55
CA ARG A 38 8.77 -5.85 -6.29
C ARG A 38 10.04 -5.05 -6.57
N GLY A 39 10.06 -3.81 -6.10
CA GLY A 39 11.18 -2.88 -6.24
C GLY A 39 11.07 -1.89 -7.41
N ARG A 40 10.25 -2.20 -8.43
CA ARG A 40 10.05 -1.33 -9.62
C ARG A 40 8.84 -0.41 -9.52
N VAL A 41 7.98 -0.68 -8.53
CA VAL A 41 6.85 0.16 -8.17
C VAL A 41 6.93 0.49 -6.70
N ARG A 42 6.93 1.78 -6.38
CA ARG A 42 7.01 2.29 -5.00
C ARG A 42 5.75 3.05 -4.68
N ILE A 43 5.19 2.80 -3.49
CA ILE A 43 4.08 3.62 -2.99
C ILE A 43 4.65 4.98 -2.56
N ARG A 44 4.11 6.05 -3.15
CA ARG A 44 4.36 7.42 -2.73
C ARG A 44 3.48 7.83 -1.55
N GLY A 45 2.30 7.21 -1.45
CA GLY A 45 1.33 7.42 -0.38
C GLY A 45 -0.10 7.34 -0.91
N ILE A 46 -1.07 7.57 -0.01
CA ILE A 46 -2.48 7.71 -0.37
C ILE A 46 -2.94 9.13 -0.05
N LYS A 47 -3.68 9.74 -0.98
CA LYS A 47 -4.32 11.03 -0.74
C LYS A 47 -5.75 11.00 -1.28
N GLU A 48 -6.72 11.34 -0.41
CA GLU A 48 -8.15 11.44 -0.76
C GLU A 48 -8.74 10.15 -1.39
N GLY A 49 -8.20 8.98 -1.00
CA GLY A 49 -8.59 7.69 -1.57
C GLY A 49 -7.89 7.34 -2.89
N THR A 50 -6.91 8.13 -3.32
CA THR A 50 -6.08 7.82 -4.48
C THR A 50 -4.72 7.32 -4.03
N LEU A 51 -4.35 6.12 -4.46
CA LEU A 51 -3.03 5.54 -4.25
C LEU A 51 -2.09 6.06 -5.34
N PHE A 52 -1.00 6.71 -4.91
CA PHE A 52 0.04 7.18 -5.80
C PHE A 52 1.19 6.18 -5.83
N LEU A 53 1.50 5.71 -7.03
CA LEU A 53 2.55 4.75 -7.31
C LEU A 53 3.61 5.43 -8.18
N ASP A 54 4.85 5.36 -7.75
CA ASP A 54 6.04 5.75 -8.51
C ASP A 54 6.53 4.51 -9.26
N VAL A 55 6.53 4.58 -10.59
CA VAL A 55 6.83 3.45 -11.48
C VAL A 55 8.09 3.74 -12.29
N GLU A 56 9.06 2.83 -12.26
CA GLU A 56 10.34 3.04 -12.95
C GLU A 56 10.25 3.01 -14.49
N SER A 57 9.16 2.47 -15.06
CA SER A 57 8.97 2.38 -16.50
C SER A 57 7.49 2.42 -16.91
N PRO A 58 7.16 3.03 -18.07
CA PRO A 58 5.81 3.07 -18.61
C PRO A 58 5.21 1.69 -18.92
N VAL A 59 6.05 0.66 -19.10
CA VAL A 59 5.59 -0.73 -19.24
C VAL A 59 4.90 -1.19 -17.95
N PHE A 60 5.48 -0.91 -16.78
CA PHE A 60 4.89 -1.26 -15.49
C PHE A 60 3.66 -0.42 -15.19
N ALA A 61 3.64 0.86 -15.60
CA ALA A 61 2.43 1.68 -15.51
C ALA A 61 1.25 1.05 -16.28
N SER A 62 1.54 0.43 -17.42
CA SER A 62 0.53 -0.25 -18.24
C SER A 62 0.06 -1.56 -17.60
N GLU A 63 0.95 -2.35 -17.00
CA GLU A 63 0.57 -3.56 -16.26
C GLU A 63 -0.22 -3.26 -14.98
N VAL A 64 0.17 -2.22 -14.23
CA VAL A 64 -0.59 -1.75 -13.07
C VAL A 64 -1.99 -1.30 -13.49
N ARG A 65 -2.13 -0.65 -14.64
CA ARG A 65 -3.44 -0.30 -15.20
C ARG A 65 -4.25 -1.54 -15.58
N LEU A 66 -3.63 -2.53 -16.22
CA LEU A 66 -4.30 -3.79 -16.61
C LEU A 66 -4.80 -4.57 -15.40
N ARG A 67 -4.03 -4.58 -14.31
CA ARG A 67 -4.37 -5.28 -13.06
C ARG A 67 -5.03 -4.37 -12.02
N LYS A 68 -5.43 -3.15 -12.39
CA LYS A 68 -5.98 -2.15 -11.46
C LYS A 68 -7.16 -2.68 -10.65
N GLU A 69 -8.09 -3.38 -11.30
CA GLU A 69 -9.28 -3.90 -10.63
C GLU A 69 -8.94 -5.02 -9.64
N GLU A 70 -8.01 -5.90 -9.99
CA GLU A 70 -7.53 -6.97 -9.09
C GLU A 70 -6.81 -6.39 -7.87
N ILE A 71 -5.94 -5.39 -8.10
CA ILE A 71 -5.23 -4.69 -7.04
C ILE A 71 -6.23 -4.00 -6.10
N LEU A 72 -7.19 -3.25 -6.64
CA LEU A 72 -8.23 -2.58 -5.84
C LEU A 72 -9.06 -3.59 -5.04
N ALA A 73 -9.49 -4.69 -5.66
CA ALA A 73 -10.29 -5.71 -5.00
C ALA A 73 -9.54 -6.39 -3.84
N GLU A 74 -8.26 -6.71 -4.04
CA GLU A 74 -7.46 -7.34 -2.99
C GLU A 74 -7.15 -6.36 -1.85
N MET A 75 -6.92 -5.08 -2.17
CA MET A 75 -6.73 -4.02 -1.18
C MET A 75 -8.00 -3.78 -0.36
N GLU A 76 -9.18 -3.72 -1.00
CA GLU A 76 -10.45 -3.62 -0.30
C GLU A 76 -10.72 -4.84 0.59
N ARG A 77 -10.33 -6.04 0.15
CA ARG A 77 -10.51 -7.29 0.91
C ARG A 77 -9.66 -7.30 2.18
N ARG A 78 -8.42 -6.81 2.12
CA ARG A 78 -7.46 -6.89 3.23
C ARG A 78 -7.55 -5.71 4.20
N ILE A 79 -7.74 -4.50 3.68
CA ILE A 79 -7.63 -3.25 4.45
C ILE A 79 -9.02 -2.63 4.70
N GLY A 80 -10.02 -3.03 3.91
CA GLY A 80 -11.42 -2.63 4.06
C GLY A 80 -11.91 -1.68 2.97
N ARG A 81 -13.19 -1.80 2.65
CA ARG A 81 -13.92 -0.95 1.68
C ARG A 81 -13.86 0.51 2.13
N ARG A 82 -12.91 1.30 1.59
CA ARG A 82 -12.93 2.78 1.41
C ARG A 82 -11.54 3.43 1.33
N MET A 83 -10.46 2.70 1.59
CA MET A 83 -9.12 3.32 1.62
C MET A 83 -8.57 3.68 0.24
N VAL A 84 -8.80 2.86 -0.79
CA VAL A 84 -8.30 3.09 -2.15
C VAL A 84 -9.45 3.01 -3.14
N LYS A 85 -9.79 4.15 -3.73
CA LYS A 85 -10.79 4.32 -4.80
C LYS A 85 -10.14 4.39 -6.17
N GLU A 86 -8.91 4.89 -6.22
CA GLU A 86 -8.19 5.11 -7.47
C GLU A 86 -6.70 4.79 -7.31
N ILE A 87 -6.06 4.42 -8.41
CA ILE A 87 -4.63 4.18 -8.51
C ILE A 87 -4.08 5.06 -9.62
N LEU A 88 -3.10 5.90 -9.28
CA LEU A 88 -2.37 6.75 -10.21
C LEU A 88 -0.90 6.35 -10.23
N CYS A 89 -0.40 6.10 -11.43
CA CYS A 89 1.02 5.91 -11.69
C CYS A 89 1.62 7.27 -12.09
N ILE A 90 2.64 7.72 -11.35
CA ILE A 90 3.41 8.94 -11.61
C ILE A 90 4.72 8.52 -12.28
#